data_AF-A0A7V9TIL5-F1
#
_entry.id   AF-A0A7V9TIL5-F1
#
_cell.length_a   1.000
_cell.length_b   1.000
_cell.length_c   1.000
_cell.angle_alpha   90.00
_cell.angle_beta   90.00
_cell.angle_gamma   90.00
#
_symmetry.space_group_name_H-M   'P 1'
#
loop_
_entity.id
_entity.type
_entity.pdbx_description
1 polymer ?
#
loop_
_entity_poly.entity_id
_entity_poly.type
_entity_poly.pdbx_seq_one_letter_code
_entity_poly.pdbx_strand_id
1 'polypeptide(L)'
;MSNTDDVRKMFDEKEYLFAMDLDGDITVTIESVKPGEIVGDGGKKSKKPIVSFVGAKKKLAVNRTNMKIIGSLYGYKASGWVGKQVTLYPTTTKFGNDTVECIRVRNSIPKEPQP
;
A
#
# COMPACT_ATOMS: atom_id res chain seq x y z
N MET A 1 -13.97 -6.25 16.56
CA MET A 1 -14.48 -4.95 17.04
C MET A 1 -13.55 -3.87 16.54
N SER A 2 -14.04 -2.94 15.72
CA SER A 2 -13.23 -1.79 15.26
C SER A 2 -13.00 -0.88 16.44
N ASN A 3 -11.76 -0.83 16.95
CA ASN A 3 -11.38 0.12 17.98
C ASN A 3 -11.31 1.51 17.35
N THR A 4 -12.40 2.27 17.49
CA THR A 4 -12.64 3.56 16.83
C THR A 4 -12.01 4.73 17.62
N ASP A 5 -11.38 4.43 18.76
CA ASP A 5 -10.78 5.41 19.68
C ASP A 5 -9.27 5.62 19.46
N ASP A 6 -8.68 4.96 18.46
CA ASP A 6 -7.28 5.19 18.10
C ASP A 6 -7.12 6.54 17.41
N VAL A 7 -6.54 7.51 18.13
CA VAL A 7 -6.30 8.88 17.63
C VAL A 7 -5.53 8.91 16.32
N ARG A 8 -4.75 7.89 15.99
CA ARG A 8 -4.04 7.77 14.71
C ARG A 8 -5.02 7.63 13.54
N LYS A 9 -6.14 6.91 13.73
CA LYS A 9 -7.22 6.74 12.71
C LYS A 9 -8.01 8.01 12.47
N MET A 10 -7.93 8.98 13.37
CA MET A 10 -8.64 10.26 13.23
C MET A 10 -7.97 11.20 12.23
N PHE A 11 -6.69 10.96 11.92
CA PHE A 11 -5.96 11.64 10.84
C PHE A 11 -6.10 10.94 9.48
N ASP A 12 -6.85 9.83 9.40
CA ASP A 12 -7.00 9.05 8.16
C ASP A 12 -7.76 9.84 7.08
N GLU A 13 -7.10 10.11 5.96
CA GLU A 13 -7.82 10.17 4.68
C GLU A 13 -8.37 8.78 4.41
N LYS A 14 -9.68 8.59 4.64
CA LYS A 14 -10.43 7.32 4.49
C LYS A 14 -10.20 6.57 3.17
N GLU A 15 -9.58 7.23 2.19
CA GLU A 15 -9.25 6.69 0.87
C GLU A 15 -8.00 5.79 0.85
N TYR A 16 -7.01 5.99 1.75
CA TYR A 16 -5.71 5.31 1.66
C TYR A 16 -5.43 4.30 2.79
N LEU A 17 -4.69 3.25 2.45
CA LEU A 17 -4.18 2.26 3.41
C LEU A 17 -2.99 2.81 4.18
N PHE A 18 -3.04 2.68 5.51
CA PHE A 18 -1.95 2.92 6.44
C PHE A 18 -1.53 1.61 7.14
N ALA A 19 -0.33 1.58 7.72
CA ALA A 19 0.20 0.36 8.34
C ALA A 19 -0.73 -0.21 9.42
N MET A 20 -1.35 0.67 10.20
CA MET A 20 -2.34 0.35 11.23
C MET A 20 -3.67 -0.25 10.71
N ASP A 21 -3.89 -0.25 9.39
CA ASP A 21 -5.04 -0.94 8.78
C ASP A 21 -4.80 -2.44 8.57
N LEU A 22 -3.56 -2.89 8.76
CA LEU A 22 -3.15 -4.28 8.54
C LEU A 22 -2.80 -4.94 9.87
N ASP A 23 -3.47 -6.05 10.19
CA ASP A 23 -3.15 -6.90 11.34
C ASP A 23 -2.01 -7.90 11.05
N GLY A 24 -1.50 -7.92 9.81
CA GLY A 24 -0.47 -8.84 9.34
C GLY A 24 -0.36 -8.88 7.82
N ASP A 25 0.12 -9.99 7.29
CA ASP A 25 0.22 -10.22 5.85
C ASP A 25 -1.18 -10.36 5.23
N ILE A 26 -1.47 -9.57 4.20
CA ILE A 26 -2.70 -9.67 3.41
C ILE A 26 -2.37 -9.77 1.92
N THR A 27 -2.90 -10.78 1.25
CA THR A 27 -2.79 -10.91 -0.20
C THR A 27 -3.99 -10.25 -0.87
N VAL A 28 -3.71 -9.33 -1.78
CA VAL A 28 -4.71 -8.54 -2.50
C VAL A 28 -4.47 -8.60 -4.00
N THR A 29 -5.56 -8.56 -4.78
CA THR A 29 -5.50 -8.49 -6.25
C THR A 29 -5.60 -7.04 -6.71
N ILE A 30 -4.65 -6.60 -7.52
CA ILE A 30 -4.63 -5.24 -8.09
C ILE A 30 -5.78 -5.08 -9.09
N GLU A 31 -6.68 -4.14 -8.84
CA GLU A 31 -7.82 -3.82 -9.70
C GLU A 31 -7.46 -2.75 -10.72
N SER A 32 -6.87 -1.64 -10.30
CA SER A 32 -6.42 -0.58 -11.20
C SER A 32 -5.26 0.22 -10.63
N VAL A 33 -4.44 0.77 -11.53
CA VAL A 33 -3.31 1.66 -11.21
C VAL A 33 -3.54 3.00 -11.90
N LYS A 34 -3.63 4.10 -11.14
CA LYS A 34 -3.87 5.45 -11.67
C LYS A 34 -2.85 6.44 -11.10
N PRO A 35 -2.43 7.48 -11.83
CA PRO A 35 -1.68 8.57 -11.22
C PRO A 35 -2.58 9.30 -10.21
N GLY A 36 -2.05 9.63 -9.04
CA GLY A 36 -2.71 10.46 -8.04
C GLY A 36 -1.73 11.35 -7.31
N GLU A 37 -2.27 12.25 -6.49
CA GLU A 37 -1.51 13.19 -5.68
C GLU A 37 -1.80 12.90 -4.20
N ILE A 38 -0.75 12.76 -3.40
CA ILE A 38 -0.83 12.62 -1.95
C ILE A 38 -0.26 13.87 -1.32
N VAL A 39 -0.98 14.44 -0.36
CA VAL A 39 -0.48 15.50 0.49
C VAL A 39 0.25 14.85 1.66
N GLY A 40 1.56 15.05 1.73
CA GLY A 40 2.36 14.60 2.87
C GLY A 40 2.43 15.65 3.98
N ASP A 41 3.19 15.33 5.02
CA ASP A 41 3.40 16.21 6.17
C ASP A 41 3.90 17.59 5.74
N GLY A 42 3.33 18.64 6.37
CA GLY A 42 3.62 20.03 6.02
C GLY A 42 2.99 20.51 4.70
N GLY A 43 2.00 19.78 4.17
CA GLY A 43 1.25 20.19 2.97
C GLY A 43 1.94 19.88 1.64
N LYS A 44 3.04 19.13 1.67
CA LYS A 44 3.83 18.83 0.47
C LYS A 44 3.11 17.80 -0.42
N LYS A 45 2.65 18.25 -1.58
CA LYS A 45 2.05 17.41 -2.61
C LYS A 45 3.09 16.54 -3.31
N SER A 46 2.79 15.26 -3.46
CA SER A 46 3.63 14.27 -4.15
C SER A 46 2.81 13.41 -5.10
N LYS A 47 3.20 13.37 -6.37
CA LYS A 47 2.59 12.46 -7.35
C LYS A 47 3.03 11.02 -7.09
N LYS A 48 2.08 10.11 -6.96
CA LYS A 48 2.32 8.67 -6.75
C LYS A 48 1.35 7.84 -7.59
N PRO A 49 1.73 6.62 -8.01
CA PRO A 49 0.77 5.63 -8.49
C PRO A 49 -0.17 5.24 -7.34
N ILE A 50 -1.46 5.29 -7.57
CA ILE A 50 -2.51 4.85 -6.66
C ILE A 50 -3.04 3.52 -7.16
N VAL A 51 -2.93 2.51 -6.31
CA VAL A 51 -3.36 1.14 -6.59
C VAL A 51 -4.64 0.86 -5.83
N SER A 52 -5.68 0.48 -6.56
CA SER A 52 -6.92 -0.06 -5.99
C SER A 52 -6.87 -1.59 -6.01
N PHE A 53 -7.59 -2.22 -5.09
CA PHE A 53 -7.63 -3.67 -4.97
C PHE A 53 -9.07 -4.17 -5.08
N VAL A 54 -9.24 -5.36 -5.67
CA VAL A 54 -10.54 -5.99 -5.84
C VAL A 54 -11.19 -6.20 -4.48
N GLY A 55 -12.40 -5.66 -4.29
CA GLY A 55 -13.18 -5.79 -3.05
C GLY A 55 -12.68 -4.93 -1.88
N ALA A 56 -11.62 -4.11 -2.06
CA ALA A 56 -11.10 -3.25 -1.01
C ALA A 56 -11.65 -1.82 -1.11
N LYS A 57 -12.00 -1.22 0.03
CA LYS A 57 -12.43 0.19 0.09
C LYS A 57 -11.25 1.17 0.04
N LYS A 58 -10.12 0.81 0.66
CA LYS A 58 -8.91 1.63 0.76
C LYS A 58 -7.94 1.29 -0.38
N LYS A 59 -7.20 2.29 -0.85
CA LYS A 59 -6.22 2.21 -1.94
C LYS A 59 -4.79 2.33 -1.38
N LEU A 60 -3.80 1.79 -2.09
CA LEU A 60 -2.40 1.97 -1.73
C LEU A 60 -1.75 3.08 -2.57
N ALA A 61 -1.27 4.12 -1.90
CA ALA A 61 -0.37 5.10 -2.51
C ALA A 61 1.06 4.53 -2.58
N VAL A 62 1.47 4.11 -3.78
CA VAL A 62 2.71 3.34 -3.95
C VAL A 62 3.94 4.25 -3.81
N ASN A 63 4.74 3.99 -2.78
CA ASN A 63 6.05 4.62 -2.60
C ASN A 63 7.12 3.97 -3.50
N ARG A 64 8.31 4.59 -3.59
CA ARG A 64 9.39 4.12 -4.48
C ARG A 64 9.84 2.69 -4.19
N THR A 65 9.90 2.28 -2.93
CA THR A 65 10.31 0.92 -2.54
C THR A 65 9.28 -0.11 -3.01
N ASN A 66 7.99 0.13 -2.76
CA ASN A 66 6.93 -0.77 -3.19
C ASN A 66 6.85 -0.83 -4.72
N MET A 67 7.04 0.31 -5.42
CA MET A 67 7.12 0.35 -6.87
C MET A 67 8.27 -0.49 -7.43
N LYS A 68 9.46 -0.44 -6.81
CA LYS A 68 10.61 -1.28 -7.20
C LYS A 68 10.31 -2.77 -7.00
N ILE A 69 9.66 -3.13 -5.90
CA ILE A 69 9.31 -4.53 -5.60
C ILE A 69 8.29 -5.04 -6.62
N ILE A 70 7.16 -4.36 -6.79
CA ILE A 70 6.13 -4.76 -7.76
C ILE A 70 6.72 -4.77 -9.18
N GLY A 71 7.57 -3.78 -9.50
CA GLY A 71 8.30 -3.71 -10.77
C GLY A 71 9.25 -4.88 -11.00
N SER A 72 9.89 -5.40 -9.95
CA SER A 72 10.74 -6.60 -10.04
C SER A 72 9.95 -7.89 -10.25
N LEU A 73 8.70 -7.95 -9.77
CA LEU A 73 7.84 -9.13 -9.89
C LEU A 73 7.09 -9.16 -11.23
N TYR A 74 6.63 -8.00 -11.72
CA TYR A 74 5.69 -7.91 -12.84
C TYR A 74 6.11 -6.93 -13.95
N GLY A 75 7.32 -6.36 -13.87
CA GLY A 75 7.80 -5.30 -14.78
C GLY A 75 7.27 -3.91 -14.41
N TYR A 76 7.78 -2.85 -15.04
CA TYR A 76 7.45 -1.46 -14.68
C TYR A 76 6.27 -0.86 -15.46
N LYS A 77 5.56 -1.67 -16.26
CA LYS A 77 4.37 -1.22 -16.98
C LYS A 77 3.15 -1.33 -16.06
N ALA A 78 2.59 -0.20 -15.64
CA ALA A 78 1.45 -0.15 -14.71
C ALA A 78 0.25 -1.00 -15.16
N SER A 79 -0.04 -1.04 -16.47
CA SER A 79 -1.13 -1.88 -17.00
C SER A 79 -0.88 -3.38 -16.82
N GLY A 80 0.39 -3.80 -16.72
CA GLY A 80 0.77 -5.19 -16.47
C GLY A 80 0.59 -5.64 -15.01
N TRP A 81 0.27 -4.71 -14.11
CA TRP A 81 0.00 -5.02 -12.70
C TRP A 81 -1.46 -5.38 -12.46
N VAL A 82 -2.38 -4.94 -13.32
CA VAL A 82 -3.81 -5.24 -13.18
C VAL A 82 -4.05 -6.75 -13.24
N GLY A 83 -4.82 -7.26 -12.29
CA GLY A 83 -5.08 -8.70 -12.12
C GLY A 83 -3.95 -9.48 -11.42
N LYS A 84 -2.80 -8.86 -11.13
CA LYS A 84 -1.72 -9.50 -10.35
C LYS A 84 -2.01 -9.41 -8.86
N GLN A 85 -1.54 -10.41 -8.11
CA GLN A 85 -1.64 -10.45 -6.66
C GLN A 85 -0.36 -9.93 -6.00
N VAL A 86 -0.49 -9.25 -4.88
CA VAL A 86 0.63 -8.82 -4.04
C VAL A 86 0.30 -9.07 -2.59
N THR A 87 1.29 -9.46 -1.79
CA THR A 87 1.13 -9.54 -0.32
C THR A 87 1.64 -8.25 0.31
N LEU A 88 0.75 -7.54 1.00
CA LEU A 88 1.05 -6.35 1.79
C LEU A 88 1.30 -6.77 3.24
N TYR A 89 2.24 -6.11 3.91
CA TYR A 89 2.46 -6.30 5.34
C TYR A 89 2.85 -4.98 6.01
N PRO A 90 2.43 -4.75 7.27
CA PRO A 90 2.86 -3.61 8.06
C PRO A 90 4.29 -3.83 8.58
N THR A 91 5.09 -2.78 8.57
CA THR A 91 6.45 -2.77 9.13
C THR A 91 6.89 -1.35 9.45
N THR A 92 8.13 -1.17 9.88
CA THR A 92 8.71 0.14 10.17
C THR A 92 9.87 0.46 9.24
N THR A 93 10.10 1.73 8.94
CA THR A 93 11.24 2.21 8.18
C THR A 93 11.86 3.43 8.86
N LYS A 94 13.17 3.62 8.68
CA LYS A 94 13.81 4.88 9.09
C LYS A 94 13.45 6.01 8.11
N PHE A 95 13.06 7.16 8.65
CA PHE A 95 12.84 8.40 7.90
C PHE A 95 13.49 9.54 8.66
N GLY A 96 14.63 10.04 8.16
CA GLY A 96 15.49 10.93 8.93
C GLY A 96 16.02 10.22 10.18
N ASN A 97 15.80 10.83 11.35
CA ASN A 97 16.16 10.24 12.65
C ASN A 97 15.07 9.36 13.24
N ASP A 98 13.85 9.40 12.69
CA ASP A 98 12.68 8.74 13.25
C ASP A 98 12.46 7.36 12.62
N THR A 99 11.82 6.48 13.38
CA THR A 99 11.29 5.21 12.87
C THR A 99 9.78 5.35 12.72
N VAL A 100 9.29 5.18 11.49
CA VAL A 100 7.87 5.39 11.15
C VAL A 100 7.26 4.10 10.62
N GLU A 101 5.97 3.90 10.92
CA GLU A 101 5.19 2.78 10.39
C GLU A 101 4.97 2.94 8.88
N CYS A 102 4.98 1.83 8.14
CA CYS A 102 4.77 1.81 6.71
C CYS A 102 4.22 0.47 6.22
N ILE A 103 3.64 0.47 5.02
CA ILE A 103 3.25 -0.76 4.31
C ILE A 103 4.33 -1.13 3.31
N ARG A 104 4.71 -2.41 3.30
CA ARG A 104 5.61 -3.00 2.30
C ARG A 104 4.93 -4.11 1.52
N VAL A 105 5.45 -4.35 0.32
CA VAL A 105 5.07 -5.49 -0.53
C VAL A 105 6.09 -6.60 -0.31
N ARG A 106 5.65 -7.86 -0.13
CA ARG A 106 6.55 -9.02 -0.09
C ARG A 106 7.26 -9.18 -1.43
N ASN A 107 8.51 -9.59 -1.41
CA ASN A 107 9.35 -9.77 -2.61
C ASN A 107 9.15 -11.12 -3.32
N SER A 108 7.97 -11.71 -3.19
CA SER A 108 7.61 -12.99 -3.78
C SER A 108 6.20 -12.90 -4.35
N ILE A 109 5.99 -13.49 -5.52
CA ILE A 109 4.64 -13.67 -6.07
C ILE A 109 3.87 -14.59 -5.11
N PRO A 110 2.67 -14.19 -4.63
CA PRO A 110 1.85 -15.06 -3.82
C PRO A 110 1.59 -16.36 -4.58
N LYS A 111 1.86 -17.50 -3.95
CA LYS A 111 1.36 -18.77 -4.48
C LYS A 111 -0.16 -18.71 -4.37
N GLU A 112 -0.89 -19.23 -5.36
CA GLU A 112 -2.34 -19.38 -5.24
C GLU A 112 -2.66 -19.96 -3.87
N PRO A 113 -3.68 -19.44 -3.15
CA PRO A 113 -4.21 -20.19 -2.03
C PRO A 113 -4.56 -21.57 -2.58
N GLN A 114 -3.84 -22.59 -2.12
CA GLN A 114 -4.23 -23.95 -2.44
C GLN A 114 -5.68 -24.10 -1.96
N PRO A 115 -6.60 -24.54 -2.83
CA PRO A 115 -7.99 -24.73 -2.46
C PRO A 115 -8.13 -25.69 -1.28
#